data_AF-A0AAV1H778-F1
#
_entry.id   AF-A0AAV1H778-F1
#
_cell.length_a   1.000
_cell.length_b   1.000
_cell.length_c   1.000
_cell.angle_alpha   90.00
_cell.angle_beta   90.00
_cell.angle_gamma   90.00
#
_symmetry.space_group_name_H-M   'P 1'
#
loop_
_entity.id
_entity.type
_entity.pdbx_description
1 polymer ?
#
loop_
_entity_poly.entity_id
_entity_poly.type
_entity_poly.pdbx_seq_one_letter_code
_entity_poly.pdbx_strand_id
1 'polypeptide(L)'
;MTVAQHQHLPALTIGQQDMEYVENFKYLQSNISNTGDVEKDVQTRIGKAAGVYQRLRNIWLSKSITTATKLHLYMSVDIPTATYACETWTKTASITNMLDVFYRWCLRSILKISWRDHITDEEMM
;
A
#
# COMPACT_ATOMS: atom_id res chain seq x y z
N MET A 1 -17.39 17.51 9.39
CA MET A 1 -16.73 18.31 10.43
C MET A 1 -17.35 17.88 11.75
N THR A 2 -16.69 16.97 12.46
CA THR A 2 -17.16 16.45 13.75
C THR A 2 -16.04 16.73 14.74
N VAL A 3 -16.25 17.74 15.59
CA VAL A 3 -15.28 18.19 16.59
C VAL A 3 -15.42 17.28 17.80
N ALA A 4 -14.42 16.42 18.04
CA ALA A 4 -14.32 15.64 19.27
C ALA A 4 -13.47 16.39 20.31
N GLN A 5 -13.91 16.29 21.57
CA GLN A 5 -13.48 17.08 22.71
C GLN A 5 -11.97 16.92 23.04
N HIS A 6 -11.32 18.05 23.27
CA HIS A 6 -9.88 18.18 23.54
C HIS A 6 -9.50 17.66 24.93
N GLN A 7 -8.67 16.61 24.97
CA GLN A 7 -7.70 16.44 26.06
C GLN A 7 -6.52 17.39 25.82
N HIS A 8 -6.07 18.04 26.89
CA HIS A 8 -5.07 19.11 26.96
C HIS A 8 -3.78 18.81 26.15
N LEU A 9 -3.73 19.26 24.91
CA LEU A 9 -2.48 19.33 24.13
C LEU A 9 -1.91 20.76 24.27
N PRO A 10 -0.58 20.92 24.45
CA PRO A 10 0.01 22.25 24.61
C PRO A 10 -0.22 23.10 23.35
N ALA A 11 -0.66 24.36 23.51
CA ALA A 11 -0.89 25.25 22.39
C ALA A 11 0.42 25.48 21.62
N LEU A 12 0.44 25.12 20.33
CA LEU A 12 1.56 25.37 19.42
C LEU A 12 1.27 26.64 18.64
N THR A 13 2.02 27.71 18.91
CA THR A 13 1.87 29.00 18.21
C THR A 13 3.07 29.22 17.29
N ILE A 14 2.82 29.49 16.01
CA ILE A 14 3.85 29.94 15.07
C ILE A 14 3.66 31.45 14.85
N GLY A 15 4.56 32.26 15.42
CA GLY A 15 4.40 33.71 15.43
C GLY A 15 3.23 34.15 16.32
N GLN A 16 2.18 34.73 15.70
CA GLN A 16 0.93 35.15 16.37
C GLN A 16 -0.28 34.25 16.04
N GLN A 17 -0.07 33.14 15.33
CA GLN A 17 -1.15 32.27 14.90
C GLN A 17 -1.10 30.92 15.61
N ASP A 18 -2.21 30.58 16.27
CA ASP A 18 -2.40 29.29 16.92
C ASP A 18 -2.62 28.20 15.86
N MET A 19 -1.94 27.07 16.02
CA MET A 19 -2.10 25.92 15.13
C MET A 19 -3.25 25.03 15.60
N GLU A 20 -4.12 24.68 14.65
CA GLU A 20 -5.19 23.70 14.89
C GLU A 20 -4.61 22.27 14.92
N TYR A 21 -5.01 21.50 15.93
CA TYR A 21 -4.73 20.07 16.00
C TYR A 21 -5.74 19.29 15.16
N VAL A 22 -5.24 18.62 14.12
CA VAL A 22 -6.04 17.72 13.28
C VAL A 22 -5.70 16.26 13.56
N GLU A 23 -6.71 15.40 13.57
CA GLU A 23 -6.54 13.96 13.81
C GLU A 23 -5.89 13.26 12.61
N ASN A 24 -6.26 13.67 11.39
CA ASN A 24 -5.75 13.10 10.14
C ASN A 24 -5.26 14.24 9.23
N PHE A 25 -4.03 14.12 8.74
CA PHE A 25 -3.41 15.07 7.83
C PHE A 25 -2.90 14.36 6.59
N LYS A 26 -3.31 14.80 5.40
CA LYS A 26 -2.82 14.25 4.14
C LYS A 26 -1.56 14.99 3.70
N TYR A 27 -0.42 14.30 3.72
CA TYR A 27 0.87 14.82 3.27
C TYR A 27 1.42 13.96 2.13
N LEU A 28 1.73 14.56 0.97
CA LEU A 28 2.28 13.84 -0.19
C LEU A 28 1.51 12.54 -0.52
N GLN A 29 0.17 12.61 -0.41
CA GLN A 29 -0.77 11.50 -0.61
C GLN A 29 -0.64 10.33 0.38
N SER A 30 0.15 10.47 1.45
CA SER A 30 0.12 9.63 2.65
C SER A 30 -0.82 10.25 3.69
N ASN A 31 -1.49 9.42 4.50
CA ASN A 31 -2.32 9.89 5.60
C ASN A 31 -1.56 9.76 6.93
N ILE A 32 -1.25 10.90 7.54
CA ILE A 32 -0.59 10.97 8.84
C ILE A 32 -1.69 11.12 9.90
N SER A 33 -1.83 10.12 10.76
CA SER A 33 -2.75 10.14 11.90
C SER A 33 -2.01 10.50 13.18
N ASN A 34 -2.65 11.25 14.09
CA ASN A 34 -2.11 11.51 15.43
C ASN A 34 -1.94 10.22 16.27
N THR A 35 -2.65 9.15 15.93
CA THR A 35 -2.54 7.82 16.55
C THR A 35 -1.43 6.96 15.95
N GLY A 36 -0.82 7.40 14.85
CA GLY A 36 0.16 6.59 14.09
C GLY A 36 -0.48 5.42 13.34
N ASP A 37 -1.75 5.52 12.94
CA ASP A 37 -2.46 4.50 12.15
C ASP A 37 -1.90 4.39 10.72
N VAL A 38 -0.82 3.63 10.59
CA VAL A 38 -0.11 3.32 9.33
C VAL A 38 -0.92 2.35 8.46
N GLU A 39 -1.79 1.52 9.05
CA GLU A 39 -2.51 0.49 8.30
C GLU A 39 -3.43 1.08 7.23
N LYS A 40 -4.11 2.19 7.53
CA LYS A 40 -4.94 2.91 6.54
C LYS A 40 -4.13 3.41 5.35
N ASP A 41 -2.89 3.87 5.58
CA ASP A 41 -2.02 4.33 4.50
C ASP A 41 -1.59 3.15 3.62
N VAL A 42 -1.19 2.04 4.25
CA VAL A 42 -0.86 0.77 3.56
C VAL A 42 -2.04 0.28 2.71
N GLN A 43 -3.25 0.25 3.24
CA GLN A 43 -4.46 -0.12 2.49
C GLN A 43 -4.68 0.80 1.29
N THR A 44 -4.47 2.10 1.47
CA THR A 44 -4.61 3.09 0.39
C THR A 44 -3.58 2.83 -0.71
N ARG A 45 -2.33 2.52 -0.37
CA ARG A 45 -1.28 2.18 -1.34
C ARG A 45 -1.54 0.87 -2.07
N ILE A 46 -1.95 -0.17 -1.34
CA ILE A 46 -2.40 -1.45 -1.94
C ILE A 46 -3.56 -1.21 -2.90
N GLY A 47 -4.55 -0.41 -2.53
CA GLY A 47 -5.68 -0.08 -3.41
C GLY A 47 -5.26 0.65 -4.69
N LYS A 48 -4.29 1.57 -4.59
CA LYS A 48 -3.71 2.25 -5.76
C LYS A 48 -2.95 1.27 -6.66
N ALA A 49 -2.10 0.42 -6.09
CA ALA A 49 -1.34 -0.60 -6.80
C ALA A 49 -2.28 -1.59 -7.49
N ALA A 50 -3.26 -2.15 -6.77
CA ALA A 50 -4.32 -2.98 -7.34
C ALA A 50 -5.04 -2.29 -8.52
N GLY A 51 -5.31 -0.98 -8.43
CA GLY A 51 -5.86 -0.21 -9.54
C GLY A 51 -4.93 -0.11 -10.75
N VAL A 52 -3.62 0.07 -10.55
CA VAL A 52 -2.60 0.03 -11.61
C VAL A 52 -2.54 -1.36 -12.23
N TYR A 53 -2.41 -2.40 -11.40
CA TYR A 53 -2.39 -3.79 -11.82
C TYR A 53 -3.59 -4.13 -12.70
N GLN A 54 -4.80 -3.74 -12.31
CA GLN A 54 -6.02 -3.99 -13.09
C GLN A 54 -6.02 -3.26 -14.43
N ARG A 55 -5.48 -2.04 -14.52
CA ARG A 55 -5.33 -1.35 -15.82
C ARG A 55 -4.39 -2.09 -16.78
N LEU A 56 -3.45 -2.86 -16.25
CA LEU A 56 -2.50 -3.68 -17.01
C LEU A 56 -2.98 -5.12 -17.25
N ARG A 57 -4.24 -5.44 -16.94
CA ARG A 57 -4.83 -6.79 -17.09
C ARG A 57 -4.56 -7.44 -18.44
N ASN A 58 -4.59 -6.66 -19.51
CA ASN A 58 -4.36 -7.11 -20.89
C ASN A 58 -2.95 -7.71 -21.04
N ILE A 59 -1.97 -7.10 -20.38
CA ILE A 59 -0.57 -7.54 -20.38
C ILE A 59 -0.43 -8.84 -19.60
N TRP A 60 -1.03 -8.90 -18.40
CA TRP A 60 -0.99 -10.09 -17.55
C TRP A 60 -1.61 -11.31 -18.24
N LEU A 61 -2.73 -11.11 -18.94
CA LEU A 61 -3.43 -12.18 -19.67
C LEU A 61 -2.79 -12.55 -21.01
N SER A 62 -1.99 -11.67 -21.59
CA SER A 62 -1.37 -11.91 -22.90
C SER A 62 -0.49 -13.17 -22.88
N LYS A 63 -0.63 -14.02 -23.90
CA LYS A 63 0.25 -15.17 -24.14
C LYS A 63 1.50 -14.80 -24.93
N SER A 64 1.49 -13.67 -25.65
CA SER A 64 2.63 -13.23 -26.46
C SER A 64 3.74 -12.55 -25.64
N ILE A 65 3.40 -12.06 -24.45
CA ILE A 65 4.36 -11.43 -23.53
C ILE A 65 4.92 -12.50 -22.59
N THR A 66 6.23 -12.57 -22.50
CA THR A 66 6.92 -13.55 -21.63
C THR A 66 6.68 -13.25 -20.15
N THR A 67 6.74 -14.28 -19.32
CA THR A 67 6.64 -14.13 -17.86
C THR A 67 7.74 -13.21 -17.31
N ALA A 68 8.97 -13.31 -17.84
CA ALA A 68 10.09 -12.46 -17.42
C ALA A 68 9.83 -10.97 -17.65
N THR A 69 9.22 -10.60 -18.80
CA THR A 69 8.84 -9.20 -19.08
C THR A 69 7.72 -8.74 -18.15
N LYS A 70 6.74 -9.60 -17.84
CA LYS A 70 5.66 -9.27 -16.90
C LYS A 70 6.19 -9.05 -15.48
N LEU A 71 7.12 -9.89 -15.02
CA LEU A 71 7.77 -9.73 -13.73
C LEU A 71 8.57 -8.43 -13.65
N HIS A 72 9.30 -8.07 -14.71
CA HIS A 72 9.97 -6.78 -14.79
C HIS A 72 8.98 -5.61 -14.70
N LEU A 73 7.85 -5.69 -15.39
CA LEU A 73 6.82 -4.65 -15.34
C LEU A 73 6.21 -4.55 -13.94
N TYR A 74 5.93 -5.68 -13.31
CA TYR A 74 5.44 -5.74 -11.93
C TYR A 74 6.41 -5.11 -10.93
N MET A 75 7.70 -5.45 -11.01
CA MET A 75 8.75 -4.89 -10.16
C MET A 75 8.99 -3.39 -10.38
N SER A 76 8.81 -2.90 -11.61
CA SER A 76 9.07 -1.49 -11.95
C SER A 76 7.88 -0.55 -11.74
N VAL A 77 6.65 -1.08 -11.75
CA VAL A 77 5.43 -0.26 -11.70
C VAL A 77 4.60 -0.54 -10.46
N ASP A 78 4.29 -1.80 -10.20
CA ASP A 78 3.31 -2.17 -9.18
C ASP A 78 3.93 -2.16 -7.77
N ILE A 79 5.13 -2.75 -7.63
CA ILE A 79 5.87 -2.75 -6.36
C ILE A 79 6.12 -1.32 -5.85
N PRO A 80 6.69 -0.38 -6.63
CA PRO A 80 6.91 0.99 -6.15
C PRO A 80 5.62 1.74 -5.83
N THR A 81 4.50 1.40 -6.50
CA THR A 81 3.20 1.99 -6.18
C THR A 81 2.70 1.51 -4.82
N ALA A 82 2.87 0.22 -4.53
CA ALA A 82 2.49 -0.39 -3.26
C ALA A 82 3.40 0.05 -2.10
N THR A 83 4.70 0.24 -2.34
CA THR A 83 5.69 0.57 -1.29
C THR A 83 6.00 2.06 -1.15
N TYR A 84 5.31 2.94 -1.87
CA TYR A 84 5.54 4.38 -1.73
C TYR A 84 5.26 4.84 -0.28
N ALA A 85 6.20 5.60 0.29
CA ALA A 85 6.19 6.07 1.68
C ALA A 85 6.38 4.97 2.74
N CYS A 86 6.87 3.78 2.35
CA CYS A 86 7.12 2.70 3.30
C CYS A 86 8.20 3.04 4.34
N GLU A 87 9.03 4.05 4.10
CA GLU A 87 10.00 4.58 5.06
C GLU A 87 9.34 5.13 6.33
N THR A 88 8.06 5.52 6.24
CA THR A 88 7.27 6.01 7.39
C THR A 88 6.45 4.90 8.06
N TRP A 89 6.48 3.68 7.54
CA TRP A 89 5.68 2.59 8.06
C TRP A 89 6.38 1.86 9.20
N THR A 90 5.65 1.67 10.30
CA THR A 90 6.10 0.78 11.37
C THR A 90 6.05 -0.66 10.88
N LYS A 91 7.16 -1.40 11.01
CA LYS A 91 7.18 -2.82 10.64
C LYS A 91 6.39 -3.65 11.65
N THR A 92 5.13 -3.95 11.33
CA THR A 92 4.26 -4.83 12.12
C THR A 92 3.89 -6.09 11.34
N ALA A 93 3.50 -7.15 12.06
CA ALA A 93 3.02 -8.38 11.44
C ALA A 93 1.76 -8.16 10.58
N SER A 94 0.88 -7.26 11.02
CA SER A 94 -0.33 -6.86 10.29
C SER A 94 0.00 -6.26 8.93
N ILE A 95 0.87 -5.24 8.90
CA ILE A 95 1.29 -4.57 7.65
C ILE A 95 2.01 -5.54 6.71
N THR A 96 2.89 -6.35 7.26
CA THR A 96 3.62 -7.37 6.46
C THR A 96 2.64 -8.35 5.81
N ASN A 97 1.68 -8.87 6.58
CA ASN A 97 0.66 -9.78 6.06
C ASN A 97 -0.21 -9.14 4.97
N MET A 98 -0.59 -7.87 5.12
CA MET A 98 -1.38 -7.15 4.12
C MET A 98 -0.64 -7.04 2.78
N LEU A 99 0.65 -6.70 2.83
CA LEU A 99 1.51 -6.63 1.66
C LEU A 99 1.70 -8.02 1.03
N ASP A 100 1.95 -9.04 1.83
CA ASP A 100 2.16 -10.41 1.34
C ASP A 100 0.90 -10.97 0.65
N VAL A 101 -0.29 -10.71 1.21
CA VAL A 101 -1.56 -11.09 0.58
C VAL A 101 -1.70 -10.44 -0.80
N PHE A 102 -1.38 -9.15 -0.90
CA PHE A 102 -1.40 -8.44 -2.18
C PHE A 102 -0.37 -9.00 -3.18
N TYR A 103 0.88 -9.20 -2.76
CA TYR A 103 1.94 -9.71 -3.61
C TYR A 103 1.67 -11.12 -4.13
N ARG A 104 1.19 -12.03 -3.27
CA ARG A 104 0.79 -13.38 -3.68
C ARG A 104 -0.31 -13.35 -4.72
N TRP A 105 -1.31 -12.50 -4.53
CA TRP A 105 -2.38 -12.35 -5.51
C TRP A 105 -1.85 -11.90 -6.88
N CYS A 106 -0.97 -10.88 -6.93
CA CYS A 106 -0.36 -10.40 -8.16
C CYS A 106 0.54 -11.46 -8.83
N LEU A 107 1.41 -12.13 -8.06
CA LEU A 107 2.36 -13.11 -8.57
C LEU A 107 1.68 -14.35 -9.13
N ARG A 108 0.71 -14.92 -8.41
CA ARG A 108 -0.06 -16.08 -8.91
C ARG A 108 -0.76 -15.78 -10.23
N SER A 109 -1.27 -14.56 -10.38
CA SER A 109 -1.89 -14.11 -11.64
C SER A 109 -0.87 -14.02 -12.79
N ILE A 110 0.34 -13.50 -12.54
CA ILE A 110 1.41 -13.41 -13.57
C ILE A 110 1.90 -14.80 -13.96
N LEU A 111 2.13 -15.67 -12.97
CA LEU A 111 2.64 -17.03 -13.14
C LEU A 111 1.57 -18.03 -13.61
N LYS A 112 0.29 -17.61 -13.63
CA LYS A 112 -0.87 -18.43 -13.97
C LYS A 112 -1.07 -19.64 -13.05
N ILE A 113 -0.71 -19.49 -11.79
CA ILE A 113 -0.89 -20.53 -10.77
C ILE A 113 -2.32 -20.48 -10.26
N SER A 114 -3.05 -21.59 -10.41
CA SER A 114 -4.39 -21.75 -9.88
C SER A 114 -4.35 -21.96 -8.38
N TRP A 115 -5.36 -21.50 -7.64
CA TRP A 115 -5.52 -21.81 -6.20
C TRP A 115 -5.59 -23.31 -5.91
N ARG A 116 -5.93 -24.14 -6.92
CA ARG A 116 -5.99 -25.61 -6.82
C ARG A 116 -4.62 -26.27 -6.88
N ASP A 117 -3.59 -25.55 -7.29
CA ASP A 117 -2.26 -26.14 -7.47
C ASP A 117 -1.53 -26.33 -6.13
N HIS A 118 -2.09 -25.80 -5.03
CA HIS A 118 -1.55 -25.90 -3.66
C HIS A 118 -0.06 -25.52 -3.51
N ILE A 119 0.47 -24.76 -4.47
CA ILE A 119 1.86 -24.26 -4.49
C ILE A 119 2.10 -23.37 -3.27
N THR A 120 3.17 -23.70 -2.55
CA THR A 120 3.63 -22.99 -1.35
C THR A 120 4.29 -21.66 -1.73
N ASP A 121 4.39 -20.76 -0.75
CA ASP A 121 5.03 -19.44 -0.96
C ASP A 121 6.51 -19.57 -1.36
N GLU A 122 7.19 -20.62 -0.88
CA GLU A 122 8.60 -20.93 -1.19
C GLU A 122 8.78 -21.41 -2.64
N GLU A 123 7.83 -22.16 -3.18
CA GLU A 123 7.86 -22.63 -4.57
C GLU A 123 7.50 -21.53 -5.59
N MET A 124 6.86 -20.46 -5.12
CA MET A 124 6.46 -19.32 -5.94
C MET A 124 7.57 -18.27 -6.09
N MET A 125 8.48 -18.16 -5.12
CA MET A 125 9.58 -17.18 -5.06
C MET A 125 10.90 -17.75 -5.56
#